data_AF-A0A951YGF3-F1
#
_entry.id   AF-A0A951YGF3-F1
#
_cell.length_a   1.000
_cell.length_b   1.000
_cell.length_c   1.000
_cell.angle_alpha   90.00
_cell.angle_beta   90.00
_cell.angle_gamma   90.00
#
_symmetry.space_group_name_H-M   'P 1'
#
loop_
_entity.id
_entity.type
_entity.pdbx_description
1 polymer ?
#
loop_
_entity_poly.entity_id
_entity_poly.type
_entity_poly.pdbx_seq_one_letter_code
_entity_poly.pdbx_strand_id
1 'polypeptide(L)' 'MQFTAQQIAALIQGKIEGNPGATISHVAKIEEAADGALSFVANPKYEEYLYESKA' A
#
# COMPACT_ATOMS: atom_id res chain seq x y z
N MET A 1 -1.86 -14.46 -5.73
CA MET A 1 -1.80 -14.73 -4.27
C MET A 1 -2.28 -13.48 -3.57
N GLN A 2 -3.19 -13.59 -2.60
CA GLN A 2 -3.72 -12.44 -1.84
C GLN A 2 -3.11 -12.43 -0.44
N PHE A 3 -2.67 -11.25 -0.01
CA PHE A 3 -2.17 -10.98 1.35
C PHE A 3 -3.06 -9.94 2.00
N THR A 4 -3.17 -9.97 3.32
CA THR A 4 -3.86 -8.91 4.06
C THR A 4 -2.86 -7.83 4.48
N ALA A 5 -3.34 -6.59 4.68
CA ALA A 5 -2.51 -5.52 5.24
C ALA A 5 -1.88 -5.94 6.57
N GLN A 6 -2.61 -6.71 7.38
CA GLN A 6 -2.11 -7.29 8.62
C GLN A 6 -0.92 -8.23 8.43
N GLN A 7 -0.98 -9.14 7.45
CA GLN A 7 0.13 -10.06 7.18
C GLN A 7 1.39 -9.30 6.74
N ILE A 8 1.23 -8.30 5.89
CA ILE A 8 2.36 -7.48 5.41
C ILE A 8 2.96 -6.68 6.54
N ALA A 9 2.13 -6.02 7.36
CA ALA A 9 2.58 -5.27 8.52
C ALA A 9 3.34 -6.14 9.54
N ALA A 10 2.88 -7.37 9.78
CA ALA A 10 3.56 -8.32 10.66
C ALA A 10 4.96 -8.71 10.13
N LEU A 11 5.12 -8.84 8.81
CA LEU A 11 6.41 -9.18 8.19
C LEU A 11 7.42 -8.04 8.28
N ILE A 12 6.97 -6.79 8.06
CA ILE A 12 7.85 -5.61 8.07
C ILE A 12 7.91 -4.90 9.43
N GLN A 13 7.21 -5.44 10.44
CA GLN A 13 6.98 -4.79 11.74
C GLN A 13 6.46 -3.35 11.59
N GLY A 14 5.59 -3.16 10.60
CA GLY A 14 4.99 -1.88 10.26
C GLY A 14 3.75 -1.58 11.09
N LYS A 15 3.42 -0.30 11.19
CA LYS A 15 2.16 0.16 11.80
C LYS A 15 1.09 0.27 10.70
N ILE A 16 -0.10 -0.26 10.97
CA ILE A 16 -1.26 -0.10 10.09
C ILE A 16 -2.07 1.09 10.56
N GLU A 17 -2.36 2.01 9.65
CA GLU A 17 -3.37 3.04 9.84
C GLU A 17 -4.48 2.80 8.81
N GLY A 18 -5.72 2.55 9.27
CA GLY A 18 -6.84 2.13 8.42
C GLY A 18 -7.30 0.70 8.66
N ASN A 19 -7.76 0.01 7.60
CA ASN A 19 -8.34 -1.34 7.69
C ASN A 19 -7.27 -2.46 7.58
N PRO A 20 -6.98 -3.21 8.65
CA PRO A 20 -6.01 -4.31 8.62
C PRO A 20 -6.45 -5.52 7.78
N GLY A 21 -7.76 -5.66 7.52
CA GLY A 21 -8.33 -6.70 6.67
C GLY A 21 -8.32 -6.37 5.18
N ALA A 22 -7.74 -5.24 4.76
CA ALA A 22 -7.63 -4.89 3.35
C ALA A 22 -6.82 -5.97 2.60
N THR A 23 -7.33 -6.38 1.44
CA THR A 23 -6.76 -7.45 0.63
C THR A 23 -5.86 -6.87 -0.45
N ILE A 24 -4.57 -7.20 -0.37
CA ILE A 24 -3.53 -6.87 -1.34
C ILE A 24 -3.38 -8.04 -2.30
N SER A 25 -3.50 -7.76 -3.59
CA SER A 25 -3.42 -8.75 -4.68
C SER A 25 -2.11 -8.64 -5.47
N HIS A 26 -1.49 -7.47 -5.52
CA HIS A 26 -0.24 -7.20 -6.23
C HIS A 26 0.48 -5.98 -5.65
N VAL A 27 1.74 -5.78 -6.02
CA VAL A 27 2.55 -4.60 -5.64
C VAL A 27 2.73 -3.72 -6.88
N ALA A 28 2.48 -2.42 -6.75
CA ALA A 28 2.60 -1.46 -7.84
C ALA A 28 3.28 -0.16 -7.37
N LYS A 29 3.81 0.62 -8.31
CA LYS A 29 4.22 2.00 -8.02
C LYS A 29 2.99 2.85 -7.73
N ILE A 30 3.11 3.85 -6.87
CA ILE A 30 2.00 4.72 -6.47
C ILE A 30 1.30 5.41 -7.67
N GLU A 31 2.05 5.64 -8.75
CA GLU A 31 1.58 6.23 -10.02
C GLU A 31 0.69 5.29 -10.83
N GLU A 32 0.85 3.98 -10.68
CA GLU A 32 0.16 2.94 -11.45
C GLU A 32 -0.77 2.08 -10.55
N ALA A 33 -0.90 2.47 -9.29
CA ALA A 33 -1.62 1.71 -8.29
C ALA A 33 -3.14 1.78 -8.53
N ALA A 34 -3.78 0.62 -8.47
CA ALA A 34 -5.22 0.45 -8.57
C ALA A 34 -5.73 -0.32 -7.35
N ASP A 35 -7.06 -0.48 -7.23
CA ASP A 35 -7.69 -1.17 -6.11
C ASP A 35 -7.02 -2.52 -5.79
N GLY A 36 -6.59 -2.68 -4.54
CA GLY A 36 -5.93 -3.88 -4.06
C GLY A 36 -4.45 -4.00 -4.45
N ALA A 37 -3.82 -2.93 -4.93
CA ALA A 37 -2.37 -2.82 -5.07
C ALA A 37 -1.74 -2.29 -3.76
N LEU A 38 -0.59 -2.84 -3.37
CA LEU A 38 0.26 -2.22 -2.37
C LEU A 38 1.29 -1.32 -3.04
N SER A 39 1.34 -0.05 -2.62
CA SER A 39 2.35 0.91 -3.03
C SER A 39 3.08 1.49 -1.82
N PHE A 40 4.29 1.99 -2.05
CA PHE A 40 5.09 2.63 -1.00
C PHE A 40 5.69 3.93 -1.54
N VAL A 41 5.75 4.94 -0.67
CA VAL A 41 6.43 6.20 -0.94
C VAL A 41 7.76 6.17 -0.19
N ALA A 42 8.85 5.94 -0.92
CA ALA A 42 10.20 5.95 -0.34
C ALA A 42 10.88 7.32 -0.44
N ASN A 43 10.38 8.23 -1.28
CA ASN A 43 10.98 9.54 -1.50
C ASN A 43 9.90 10.63 -1.36
N PRO A 44 10.14 11.68 -0.55
CA PRO A 44 9.22 12.81 -0.37
C PRO A 44 8.80 13.49 -1.68
N LYS A 45 9.62 13.36 -2.74
CA LYS A 45 9.28 13.84 -4.09
C LYS A 45 7.95 13.28 -4.62
N TYR A 46 7.49 12.12 -4.12
CA TYR A 46 6.25 11.49 -4.56
C TYR A 46 5.07 11.74 -3.61
N GLU A 47 5.18 12.70 -2.68
CA GLU A 47 4.08 13.09 -1.79
C GLU A 47 2.87 13.64 -2.55
N GLU A 48 3.04 14.27 -3.72
CA GLU A 48 1.91 14.74 -4.52
C GLU A 48 1.02 13.58 -4.99
N TYR A 49 1.60 12.39 -5.21
CA TYR A 49 0.85 11.19 -5.59
C TYR A 49 0.13 10.53 -4.40
N LEU A 50 0.43 10.86 -3.14
CA LEU A 50 -0.33 10.37 -1.98
C LEU A 50 -1.78 10.85 -2.00
N TYR A 51 -2.03 12.03 -2.58
CA TYR A 51 -3.36 12.64 -2.63
C TYR A 51 -4.12 12.35 -3.94
N GLU A 52 -3.40 11.91 -4.98
CA GLU A 52 -4.01 11.53 -6.28
C GLU A 52 -4.15 10.01 -6.46
N SER A 53 -3.40 9.20 -5.71
CA SER A 53 -3.44 7.75 -5.85
C SER A 53 -4.79 7.18 -5.39
N LYS A 54 -5.26 6.17 -6.13
CA LYS A 54 -6.51 5.42 -5.86
C LYS A 54 -6.23 4.06 -5.18
N ALA A 55 -5.07 3.91 -4.57
CA ALA A 55 -4.65 2.72 -3.84
C ALA A 55 -5.22 2.67 -2.42
#